data_AF-A0A3G1KQG1-F1
#
_entry.id   AF-A0A3G1KQG1-F1
#
_cell.length_a   1.000
_cell.length_b   1.000
_cell.length_c   1.000
_cell.angle_alpha   90.00
_cell.angle_beta   90.00
_cell.angle_gamma   90.00
#
_symmetry.space_group_name_H-M   'P 1'
#
loop_
_entity.id
_entity.type
_entity.pdbx_description
1 polymer ?
#
loop_
_entity_poly.entity_id
_entity_poly.type
_entity_poly.pdbx_seq_one_letter_code
_entity_poly.pdbx_strand_id
1 'polypeptide(L)'
;MPSNNNNNEPVRRGASGALNQFKMEVATELGLSNYAQVDKGNLTSRQNGYVGGNMTKKMVAFAEQALQSGQSGAIGNSAMTQRPS
;
A
#
# COMPACT_ATOMS: atom_id res chain seq x y z
N MET A 1 25.64 -13.90 4.36
CA MET A 1 24.31 -13.61 4.90
C MET A 1 23.33 -13.60 3.73
N PRO A 2 22.15 -14.23 3.80
CA PRO A 2 21.17 -14.15 2.72
C PRO A 2 20.53 -12.76 2.74
N SER A 3 20.63 -12.05 1.62
CA SER A 3 19.90 -10.80 1.39
C SER A 3 18.41 -11.13 1.31
N ASN A 4 17.65 -10.73 2.31
CA ASN A 4 16.20 -10.89 2.33
C ASN A 4 15.62 -9.91 1.29
N ASN A 5 15.60 -10.32 0.02
CA ASN A 5 14.95 -9.63 -1.08
C ASN A 5 13.43 -9.73 -0.88
N ASN A 6 12.92 -8.98 0.09
CA ASN A 6 11.51 -8.64 0.22
C ASN A 6 11.17 -7.70 -0.93
N ASN A 7 11.08 -8.24 -2.14
CA ASN A 7 10.61 -7.53 -3.30
C ASN A 7 9.11 -7.29 -3.12
N ASN A 8 8.79 -6.27 -2.32
CA ASN A 8 7.44 -5.75 -2.12
C ASN A 8 7.05 -4.96 -3.40
N GLU A 9 7.06 -5.67 -4.53
CA GLU A 9 6.72 -5.10 -5.82
C GLU A 9 5.21 -4.94 -5.90
N PRO A 10 4.74 -3.80 -6.44
CA PRO A 10 3.31 -3.62 -6.65
C PRO A 10 2.75 -4.70 -7.56
N VAL A 11 1.55 -5.17 -7.22
CA VAL A 11 0.81 -6.18 -8.01
C VAL A 11 0.60 -5.72 -9.46
N ARG A 12 0.44 -4.41 -9.69
CA ARG A 12 0.41 -3.80 -11.02
C ARG A 12 1.75 -3.16 -11.38
N ARG A 13 2.28 -3.51 -12.55
CA ARG A 13 3.43 -2.81 -13.16
C ARG A 13 3.13 -1.31 -13.28
N GLY A 14 4.11 -0.48 -12.89
CA GLY A 14 4.00 0.98 -12.93
C GLY A 14 3.26 1.61 -11.74
N ALA A 15 2.66 0.84 -10.85
CA ALA A 15 1.96 1.39 -9.68
C ALA A 15 2.91 1.93 -8.59
N SER A 16 4.21 1.64 -8.66
CA SER A 16 5.19 2.06 -7.63
C SER A 16 5.19 3.56 -7.37
N GLY A 17 5.10 4.37 -8.43
CA GLY A 17 5.06 5.84 -8.30
C GLY A 17 3.81 6.31 -7.57
N ALA A 18 2.63 5.82 -8.00
CA ALA A 18 1.35 6.15 -7.39
C ALA A 18 1.27 5.69 -5.93
N LEU A 19 1.77 4.49 -5.63
CA LEU A 19 1.82 3.96 -4.27
C LEU A 19 2.78 4.74 -3.37
N ASN A 20 3.90 5.22 -3.91
CA ASN A 20 4.80 6.10 -3.16
C ASN A 20 4.16 7.44 -2.85
N GLN A 21 3.45 8.05 -3.81
CA GLN A 21 2.72 9.29 -3.58
C GLN A 21 1.62 9.10 -2.52
N PHE A 22 0.84 8.02 -2.64
CA PHE A 22 -0.21 7.72 -1.67
C PHE A 22 0.34 7.47 -0.25
N LYS A 23 1.47 6.77 -0.15
CA LYS A 23 2.19 6.58 1.12
C LYS A 23 2.57 7.92 1.76
N MET A 24 3.01 8.88 0.96
CA MET A 24 3.38 10.21 1.43
C MET A 24 2.19 11.01 1.94
N GLU A 25 1.05 10.92 1.25
CA GLU A 25 -0.20 11.54 1.67
C GLU A 25 -0.68 10.96 3.01
N VAL A 26 -0.74 9.62 3.12
CA VAL A 26 -1.14 8.95 4.36
C VAL A 26 -0.19 9.28 5.52
N ALA A 27 1.12 9.33 5.27
CA ALA A 27 2.08 9.74 6.30
C ALA A 27 1.86 11.18 6.76
N THR A 28 1.54 12.09 5.83
CA THR A 28 1.23 13.49 6.13
C THR A 28 -0.03 13.61 6.98
N GLU A 29 -1.10 12.86 6.65
CA GLU A 29 -2.33 12.79 7.45
C GLU A 29 -2.08 12.28 8.88
N LEU A 30 -1.12 11.37 9.05
CA LEU A 30 -0.72 10.83 10.36
C LEU A 30 0.24 11.76 11.13
N GLY A 31 0.54 12.96 10.62
CA GLY A 31 1.42 13.93 11.26
C GLY A 31 2.92 13.70 11.01
N LEU A 32 3.28 12.83 10.07
CA LEU A 32 4.67 12.56 9.69
C LEU A 32 5.07 13.42 8.49
N SER A 33 5.19 14.73 8.70
CA SER A 33 5.41 15.73 7.63
C SER A 33 6.71 15.55 6.85
N ASN A 34 7.71 14.87 7.42
CA ASN A 34 9.04 14.66 6.83
C ASN A 34 9.27 13.20 6.35
N TYR A 35 8.22 12.40 6.22
CA TYR A 35 8.32 10.98 5.88
C TYR A 35 9.05 10.70 4.54
N ALA A 36 9.04 11.65 3.59
CA ALA A 36 9.74 11.54 2.30
C ALA A 36 11.25 11.57 2.49
N GLN A 37 11.72 12.53 3.30
CA GLN A 37 13.12 12.89 3.43
C GLN A 37 13.82 12.13 4.56
N VAL A 38 13.06 11.72 5.58
CA VAL A 38 13.60 10.94 6.69
C VAL A 38 13.95 9.53 6.22
N ASP A 39 15.12 9.06 6.65
CA ASP A 39 15.48 7.65 6.55
C ASP A 39 14.47 6.82 7.34
N LYS A 40 13.85 5.85 6.67
CA LYS A 40 12.79 5.02 7.25
C LYS A 40 13.34 4.12 8.35
N GLY A 41 14.66 3.92 8.40
CA GLY A 41 15.36 3.28 9.52
C GLY A 41 15.41 4.13 10.81
N ASN A 42 15.26 5.45 10.71
CA ASN A 42 15.20 6.35 11.87
C ASN A 42 13.78 6.49 12.45
N LEU A 43 12.76 6.06 11.70
CA LEU A 43 11.40 5.99 12.20
C LEU A 43 11.19 4.69 12.98
N THR A 44 10.36 4.75 14.02
CA THR A 44 10.02 3.53 14.75
C THR A 44 9.28 2.55 13.83
N SER A 45 9.51 1.24 14.01
CA SER A 45 8.80 0.20 13.26
C SER A 45 7.29 0.34 13.36
N ARG A 46 6.79 0.85 14.50
CA ARG A 46 5.38 1.15 14.71
C ARG A 46 4.89 2.27 13.78
N GLN A 47 5.61 3.39 13.67
CA GLN A 47 5.24 4.48 12.77
C GLN A 47 5.19 4.04 11.31
N ASN A 48 6.21 3.31 10.85
CA ASN A 48 6.21 2.75 9.49
C ASN A 48 5.03 1.78 9.29
N GLY A 49 4.75 0.93 10.28
CA GLY A 49 3.61 0.03 10.28
C GLY A 49 2.26 0.77 10.22
N TYR A 50 2.11 1.87 10.96
CA TYR A 50 0.90 2.70 10.94
C TYR A 50 0.65 3.30 9.56
N VAL A 51 1.69 3.79 8.86
CA VAL A 51 1.55 4.32 7.50
C VAL A 51 1.06 3.22 6.55
N GLY A 52 1.74 2.07 6.51
CA GLY A 52 1.36 0.95 5.64
C GLY A 52 -0.04 0.39 5.95
N GLY A 53 -0.37 0.26 7.24
CA GLY A 53 -1.69 -0.20 7.68
C GLY A 53 -2.83 0.73 7.26
N ASN A 54 -2.63 2.05 7.37
CA ASN A 54 -3.62 3.03 6.93
C ASN A 54 -3.75 3.08 5.40
N MET A 55 -2.65 2.89 4.66
CA MET A 55 -2.72 2.73 3.19
C MET A 55 -3.61 1.55 2.82
N THR A 56 -3.37 0.37 3.38
CA THR A 56 -4.19 -0.82 3.11
C THR A 56 -5.64 -0.60 3.50
N LYS A 57 -5.90 -0.01 4.68
CA LYS A 57 -7.25 0.27 5.16
C LYS A 57 -8.04 1.16 4.19
N LYS A 58 -7.43 2.23 3.67
CA LYS A 58 -8.04 3.12 2.69
C LYS A 58 -8.28 2.43 1.33
N MET A 59 -7.33 1.64 0.85
CA MET A 59 -7.51 0.87 -0.40
C MET A 59 -8.64 -0.15 -0.28
N VAL A 60 -8.73 -0.85 0.85
CA VAL A 60 -9.81 -1.80 1.13
C VAL A 60 -11.16 -1.06 1.22
N ALA A 61 -11.23 0.06 1.93
CA ALA A 61 -12.46 0.85 2.01
C ALA A 61 -12.93 1.33 0.62
N PHE A 62 -12.01 1.74 -0.26
CA PHE A 62 -12.33 2.06 -1.66
C PHE A 62 -12.85 0.84 -2.43
N ALA A 63 -12.20 -0.32 -2.25
CA ALA A 63 -12.63 -1.56 -2.87
C ALA A 63 -14.03 -2.00 -2.37
N GLU A 64 -14.31 -1.85 -1.08
CA GLU A 64 -15.62 -2.11 -0.48
C GLU A 64 -16.69 -1.17 -1.06
N GLN A 65 -16.39 0.11 -1.22
CA GLN A 65 -17.30 1.07 -1.85
C GLN A 65 -17.60 0.70 -3.31
N ALA A 66 -16.58 0.31 -4.07
CA ALA A 66 -16.75 -0.16 -5.45
C ALA A 66 -17.62 -1.41 -5.50
N LEU A 67 -17.41 -2.38 -4.60
CA LEU A 67 -18.26 -3.57 -4.48
C LEU A 67 -19.71 -3.23 -4.15
N GLN A 68 -19.94 -2.32 -3.20
CA GLN A 68 -21.28 -1.84 -2.85
C GLN A 68 -21.98 -1.16 -4.04
N SER A 69 -21.23 -0.46 -4.90
CA SER A 69 -21.75 0.18 -6.12
C SER A 69 -21.98 -0.79 -7.29
N GLY A 70 -21.73 -2.09 -7.12
CA GLY A 70 -21.88 -3.10 -8.16
C GLY A 70 -20.69 -3.23 -9.11
N GLN A 71 -19.53 -2.62 -8.82
CA GLN A 71 -18.31 -2.72 -9.65
C GLN A 71 -17.50 -3.99 -9.38
N SER A 72 -18.17 -5.10 -9.05
CA SER A 72 -17.54 -6.39 -8.71
C SER A 72 -16.64 -6.93 -9.82
N GLY A 73 -17.00 -6.71 -11.09
CA GLY A 73 -16.18 -7.10 -12.24
C GLY A 73 -14.83 -6.37 -12.32
N ALA A 74 -14.78 -5.08 -11.97
CA ALA A 74 -13.53 -4.32 -11.98
C ALA A 74 -12.56 -4.79 -10.88
N ILE A 75 -13.11 -5.14 -9.71
CA ILE A 75 -12.35 -5.68 -8.57
C ILE A 75 -11.84 -7.09 -8.89
N GLY A 76 -12.70 -7.96 -9.42
CA GLY A 76 -12.33 -9.35 -9.75
C GLY A 76 -11.23 -9.46 -10.81
N ASN A 77 -11.13 -8.49 -11.72
CA ASN A 77 -10.08 -8.44 -12.75
C ASN A 77 -8.82 -7.67 -12.32
N SER A 78 -8.77 -7.16 -11.09
CA SER A 78 -7.67 -6.29 -10.62
C SER A 78 -6.34 -7.02 -10.42
N ALA A 79 -6.38 -8.31 -10.08
CA ALA A 79 -5.23 -9.19 -9.92
C ALA A 79 -5.63 -10.64 -10.24
N MET A 80 -4.68 -11.44 -10.73
CA MET A 80 -4.92 -12.86 -11.00
C MET A 80 -5.04 -13.63 -9.67
N THR A 81 -6.15 -14.34 -9.47
CA THR A 81 -6.29 -15.30 -8.36
C THR A 81 -5.30 -16.44 -8.55
N GLN A 82 -4.37 -16.57 -7.61
CA GLN A 82 -3.42 -17.67 -7.62
C GLN A 82 -4.11 -18.95 -7.13
N ARG A 83 -3.97 -20.04 -7.87
CA ARG A 83 -4.45 -21.36 -7.43
C ARG A 83 -3.40 -21.94 -6.47
N PRO A 84 -3.80 -22.51 -5.32
CA PRO A 84 -2.86 -23.23 -4.47
C PRO A 84 -2.28 -24.43 -5.23
N SER A 85 -1.00 -24.72 -5.00
CA SER A 85 -0.27 -25.87 -5.54
C SER A 85 -0.74 -27.18 -4.90
#